data_AF-A0A645IAH0-F1
#
_entry.id   AF-A0A645IAH0-F1
#
_cell.length_a   1.000
_cell.length_b   1.000
_cell.length_c   1.000
_cell.angle_alpha   90.00
_cell.angle_beta   90.00
_cell.angle_gamma   90.00
#
_symmetry.space_group_name_H-M   'P 1'
#
loop_
_entity.id
_entity.type
_entity.pdbx_description
1 polymer ?
#
loop_
_entity_poly.entity_id
_entity_poly.type
_entity_poly.pdbx_seq_one_letter_code
_entity_poly.pdbx_strand_id
1 'polypeptide(L)'
;MEAMRRILDLLKLPSMAYSYIIAGSNGANNFVKKISFLEEPFPQVEKFINPDEFTFTSFWCMKTDPDNRVNLIKSMIEHKCAGIGIKPSPNLNGEIDQGIID
;
A
#
# COMPACT_ATOMS: atom_id res chain seq x y z
N MET A 1 9.84 -5.67 25.47
CA MET A 1 10.38 -5.32 24.14
C MET A 1 9.19 -5.19 23.21
N GLU A 2 8.67 -3.98 23.01
CA GLU A 2 7.60 -3.79 22.03
C GLU A 2 8.13 -4.18 20.66
N ALA A 3 7.40 -5.05 19.95
CA ALA A 3 7.73 -5.39 18.58
C ALA A 3 7.84 -4.08 17.77
N MET A 4 9.03 -3.80 17.25
CA MET A 4 9.26 -2.68 16.34
C MET A 4 8.34 -2.90 15.12
N ARG A 5 7.41 -1.97 14.89
CA ARG A 5 6.36 -2.10 13.86
C ARG A 5 6.68 -1.23 12.65
N ARG A 6 7.88 -1.30 12.07
CA ARG A 6 8.20 -0.52 10.86
C ARG A 6 7.89 -1.34 9.61
N ILE A 7 7.78 -0.68 8.45
CA ILE A 7 7.65 -1.39 7.17
C ILE A 7 8.81 -2.35 6.95
N LEU A 8 10.05 -1.94 7.25
CA LEU A 8 11.21 -2.83 7.16
C LEU A 8 11.09 -4.08 8.04
N ASP A 9 10.34 -4.03 9.14
CA ASP A 9 10.12 -5.20 9.99
C ASP A 9 9.02 -6.11 9.41
N LEU A 10 7.99 -5.55 8.76
CA LEU A 10 7.02 -6.33 7.99
C LEU A 10 7.70 -7.13 6.87
N LEU A 11 8.67 -6.54 6.17
CA LEU A 11 9.40 -7.22 5.10
C LEU A 11 10.29 -8.39 5.58
N LYS A 12 10.57 -8.48 6.89
CA LYS A 12 11.29 -9.63 7.48
C LYS A 12 10.39 -10.82 7.75
N LEU A 13 9.06 -10.68 7.64
CA LEU A 13 8.13 -11.78 7.86
C LEU A 13 8.32 -12.85 6.77
N PRO A 14 8.25 -14.16 7.11
CA PRO A 14 8.37 -15.23 6.11
C PRO A 14 7.37 -15.11 4.96
N SER A 15 6.16 -14.62 5.21
CA SER A 15 5.13 -14.38 4.19
C SER A 15 5.47 -13.24 3.23
N MET A 16 6.44 -12.39 3.59
CA MET A 16 6.91 -11.24 2.82
C MET A 16 8.30 -11.47 2.21
N ALA A 17 8.85 -12.69 2.29
CA ALA A 17 10.21 -13.01 1.86
C ALA A 17 10.53 -12.69 0.39
N TYR A 18 9.49 -12.58 -0.45
CA TYR A 18 9.61 -12.23 -1.88
C TYR A 18 9.10 -10.83 -2.21
N SER A 19 8.81 -10.01 -1.19
CA SER A 19 8.40 -8.62 -1.34
C SER A 19 9.62 -7.71 -1.32
N TYR A 20 9.54 -6.60 -2.05
CA TYR A 20 10.58 -5.60 -2.13
C TYR A 20 9.97 -4.20 -2.32
N ILE A 21 10.74 -3.17 -1.98
CA ILE A 21 10.33 -1.77 -2.13
C ILE A 21 10.70 -1.32 -3.54
N ILE A 22 9.72 -0.81 -4.30
CA ILE A 22 9.92 -0.28 -5.65
C ILE A 22 9.90 1.26 -5.71
N ALA A 23 9.25 1.90 -4.72
CA ALA A 23 9.10 3.35 -4.62
C ALA A 23 9.03 3.78 -3.14
N GLY A 24 9.26 5.07 -2.87
CA GLY A 24 9.07 5.62 -1.51
C GLY A 24 10.06 5.10 -0.46
N SER A 25 11.31 4.81 -0.85
CA SER A 25 12.36 4.28 0.06
C SER A 25 12.57 5.11 1.34
N ASN A 26 12.38 6.42 1.26
CA ASN A 26 12.44 7.32 2.42
C ASN A 26 11.40 6.98 3.51
N GLY A 27 10.27 6.38 3.12
CA GLY A 27 9.19 5.94 4.02
C GLY A 27 9.38 4.55 4.61
N ALA A 28 10.48 3.84 4.32
CA ALA A 28 10.68 2.45 4.77
C ALA A 28 10.71 2.30 6.32
N ASN A 29 11.01 3.37 7.05
CA ASN A 29 10.98 3.41 8.51
C ASN A 29 9.64 3.90 9.10
N ASN A 30 8.62 4.14 8.27
CA ASN A 30 7.29 4.53 8.74
C ASN A 30 6.73 3.50 9.73
N PHE A 31 6.08 3.99 10.78
CA PHE A 31 5.46 3.15 11.79
C PHE A 31 4.14 2.59 11.26
N VAL A 32 3.92 1.30 11.52
CA VAL A 32 2.73 0.55 11.15
C VAL A 32 1.94 0.28 12.41
N LYS A 33 0.88 1.07 12.62
CA LYS A 33 -0.04 0.89 13.74
C LYS A 33 -1.12 -0.14 13.43
N LYS A 34 -1.52 -0.22 12.15
CA LYS A 34 -2.62 -1.05 11.66
C LYS A 34 -2.29 -1.63 10.29
N ILE A 35 -2.75 -2.85 10.05
CA ILE A 35 -2.76 -3.48 8.72
C ILE A 35 -4.21 -3.53 8.25
N SER A 36 -4.44 -3.23 6.97
CA SER A 36 -5.76 -3.35 6.35
C SER A 36 -5.68 -3.91 4.93
N PHE A 37 -6.84 -4.23 4.37
CA PHE A 37 -7.00 -4.71 3.01
C PHE A 37 -7.93 -3.75 2.27
N LEU A 38 -7.57 -3.42 1.03
CA LEU A 38 -8.38 -2.59 0.17
C LEU A 38 -9.56 -3.40 -0.39
N GLU A 39 -10.77 -3.09 0.09
CA GLU A 39 -12.02 -3.73 -0.38
C GLU A 39 -12.85 -2.77 -1.24
N GLU A 40 -12.95 -1.51 -0.83
CA GLU A 40 -13.73 -0.48 -1.52
C GLU A 40 -12.87 0.29 -2.55
N PRO A 41 -13.43 0.70 -3.69
CA PRO A 41 -12.72 1.56 -4.64
C PRO A 41 -12.59 2.99 -4.11
N PHE A 42 -11.70 3.77 -4.71
CA PHE A 42 -11.64 5.22 -4.53
C PHE A 42 -12.77 5.89 -5.35
N PRO A 43 -13.46 6.93 -4.84
CA PRO A 43 -13.22 7.66 -3.58
C PRO A 43 -13.90 7.07 -2.33
N GLN A 44 -14.67 5.97 -2.43
CA GLN A 44 -15.46 5.44 -1.31
C GLN A 44 -14.59 5.00 -0.13
N VAL A 45 -13.38 4.48 -0.40
CA VAL A 45 -12.42 4.06 0.62
C VAL A 45 -11.83 5.21 1.42
N GLU A 46 -11.82 6.44 0.90
CA GLU A 46 -11.10 7.58 1.49
C GLU A 46 -11.49 7.84 2.95
N LYS A 47 -12.78 7.76 3.27
CA LYS A 47 -13.30 7.94 4.64
C LYS A 47 -12.84 6.88 5.65
N PHE A 48 -12.18 5.82 5.19
CA PHE A 48 -11.65 4.73 6.01
C PHE A 48 -10.13 4.72 6.09
N ILE A 49 -9.44 5.64 5.40
CA ILE A 49 -7.98 5.74 5.42
C ILE A 49 -7.53 6.34 6.75
N ASN A 50 -6.61 5.66 7.44
CA ASN A 50 -6.06 6.11 8.72
C ASN A 50 -4.55 6.38 8.64
N PRO A 51 -4.03 7.30 9.47
CA PRO A 51 -2.59 7.48 9.63
C PRO A 51 -1.94 6.19 10.16
N ASP A 52 -0.67 5.99 9.78
CA ASP A 52 0.14 4.83 10.18
C ASP A 52 -0.43 3.47 9.75
N GLU A 53 -1.34 3.44 8.78
CA GLU A 53 -1.92 2.22 8.21
C GLU A 53 -1.06 1.67 7.07
N PHE A 54 -0.83 0.36 7.06
CA PHE A 54 -0.24 -0.35 5.94
C PHE A 54 -1.31 -1.17 5.22
N THR A 55 -1.64 -0.78 4.00
CA THR A 55 -2.74 -1.38 3.23
C THR A 55 -2.20 -2.45 2.28
N PHE A 56 -2.81 -3.63 2.25
CA PHE A 56 -2.58 -4.63 1.21
C PHE A 56 -3.65 -4.55 0.13
N THR A 57 -3.23 -4.69 -1.12
CA THR A 57 -4.18 -4.72 -2.24
C THR A 57 -3.67 -5.55 -3.41
N SER A 58 -4.62 -6.09 -4.16
CA SER A 58 -4.37 -6.57 -5.53
C SER A 58 -5.03 -5.64 -6.56
N PHE A 59 -5.58 -4.51 -6.12
CA PHE A 59 -6.38 -3.59 -6.92
C PHE A 59 -7.55 -4.22 -7.67
N TRP A 60 -8.12 -5.31 -7.15
CA TRP A 60 -9.29 -5.95 -7.74
C TRP A 60 -10.46 -4.97 -7.95
N CYS A 61 -10.79 -4.17 -6.94
CA CYS A 61 -11.88 -3.19 -6.97
C CYS A 61 -11.64 -2.02 -7.94
N MET A 62 -10.41 -1.84 -8.42
CA MET A 62 -10.00 -0.76 -9.34
C MET A 62 -9.17 -1.32 -10.50
N LYS A 63 -9.44 -2.56 -10.93
CA LYS A 63 -8.61 -3.29 -11.91
C LYS A 63 -8.42 -2.52 -13.21
N THR A 64 -9.48 -1.89 -13.70
CA THR A 64 -9.51 -1.17 -14.99
C THR A 64 -9.43 0.35 -14.83
N ASP A 65 -9.04 0.84 -13.65
CA ASP A 65 -9.09 2.26 -13.31
C ASP A 65 -7.75 2.77 -12.76
N PRO A 66 -6.74 3.00 -13.62
CA PRO A 66 -5.42 3.48 -13.20
C PRO A 66 -5.47 4.84 -12.51
N ASP A 67 -6.35 5.73 -12.95
CA ASP A 67 -6.45 7.09 -12.40
C ASP A 67 -6.86 7.04 -10.92
N ASN A 68 -7.85 6.21 -10.57
CA ASN A 68 -8.26 6.08 -9.17
C ASN A 68 -7.26 5.30 -8.31
N ARG A 69 -6.41 4.43 -8.89
CA ARG A 69 -5.29 3.86 -8.15
C ARG A 69 -4.27 4.92 -7.78
N VAL A 70 -3.93 5.83 -8.70
CA VAL A 70 -3.03 6.95 -8.42
C VAL A 70 -3.66 7.92 -7.41
N ASN A 71 -4.95 8.24 -7.54
CA ASN A 71 -5.64 9.10 -6.59
C ASN A 71 -5.71 8.50 -5.18
N LEU A 72 -5.86 7.17 -5.07
CA LEU A 72 -5.73 6.49 -3.77
C LEU A 72 -4.36 6.73 -3.15
N ILE A 73 -3.27 6.56 -3.90
CA ILE A 73 -1.90 6.77 -3.37
C ILE A 73 -1.73 8.21 -2.88
N LYS A 74 -2.20 9.20 -3.65
CA LYS A 74 -2.17 10.61 -3.23
C LYS A 74 -2.92 10.84 -1.93
N SER A 75 -4.15 10.32 -1.83
CA SER A 75 -4.95 10.43 -0.61
C SER A 75 -4.26 9.71 0.57
N MET A 76 -3.65 8.55 0.37
CA MET A 76 -2.87 7.85 1.41
C MET A 76 -1.66 8.65 1.90
N ILE A 77 -0.96 9.36 1.00
CA ILE A 77 0.14 10.26 1.37
C ILE A 77 -0.38 11.41 2.23
N GLU A 78 -1.46 12.06 1.80
CA GLU A 78 -2.10 13.16 2.54
C GLU A 78 -2.55 12.74 3.95
N HIS A 79 -3.09 11.52 4.08
CA HIS A 79 -3.52 10.93 5.34
C HIS A 79 -2.38 10.34 6.18
N LYS A 80 -1.13 10.42 5.72
CA LYS A 80 0.06 9.90 6.42
C LYS A 80 -0.03 8.40 6.71
N CYS A 81 -0.53 7.63 5.75
CA CYS A 81 -0.45 6.17 5.82
C CYS A 81 1.01 5.72 5.91
N ALA A 82 1.23 4.56 6.52
CA ALA A 82 2.56 3.99 6.60
C ALA A 82 3.06 3.62 5.19
N GLY A 83 2.23 2.91 4.41
CA GLY A 83 2.55 2.48 3.06
C GLY A 83 1.51 1.54 2.47
N ILE A 84 1.83 0.98 1.31
CA ILE A 84 0.96 0.04 0.58
C ILE A 84 1.77 -1.15 0.06
N GLY A 85 1.21 -2.36 0.21
CA GLY A 85 1.72 -3.58 -0.39
C GLY A 85 0.83 -4.00 -1.56
N ILE A 86 1.38 -4.03 -2.77
CA ILE A 86 0.61 -4.35 -3.99
C ILE A 86 1.00 -5.74 -4.49
N LYS A 87 0.01 -6.60 -4.69
CA LYS A 87 0.14 -7.87 -5.41
C LYS A 87 -0.35 -7.68 -6.86
N PRO A 88 0.55 -7.42 -7.83
CA PRO A 88 0.14 -7.00 -9.17
C PRO A 88 -0.59 -8.12 -9.93
N SER A 89 -0.12 -9.37 -9.88
CA SER A 89 -0.79 -10.47 -10.58
C SER A 89 -1.97 -11.04 -9.78
N PRO A 90 -3.11 -11.37 -10.43
CA PRO A 90 -3.37 -11.29 -11.87
C PRO A 90 -4.04 -9.97 -12.31
N ASN A 91 -4.33 -9.05 -11.39
CA ASN A 91 -5.23 -7.94 -11.68
C ASN A 91 -4.59 -6.83 -12.49
N LEU A 92 -3.30 -6.59 -12.29
CA LEU A 92 -2.51 -5.59 -13.00
C LEU A 92 -1.55 -6.22 -14.02
N ASN A 93 -1.81 -7.47 -14.45
CA ASN A 93 -0.95 -8.20 -15.41
C ASN A 93 0.53 -8.31 -15.02
N GLY A 94 0.84 -8.20 -13.72
CA GLY A 94 2.22 -8.26 -13.22
C GLY A 94 2.95 -6.92 -13.21
N GLU A 95 2.30 -5.83 -13.61
CA GLU A 95 2.87 -4.48 -13.67
C GLU A 95 2.25 -3.56 -12.61
N ILE A 96 2.95 -2.49 -12.25
CA ILE A 96 2.47 -1.43 -11.36
C ILE A 96 2.42 -0.14 -12.19
N ASP A 97 1.38 0.67 -12.03
CA ASP A 97 1.26 1.92 -12.78
C ASP A 97 2.43 2.84 -12.48
N GLN A 98 3.00 3.45 -13.53
CA GLN A 98 4.12 4.37 -13.37
C GLN A 98 3.77 5.55 -12.45
N GLY A 99 2.53 6.06 -12.53
CA GLY A 99 2.06 7.14 -11.66
C GLY A 99 1.89 6.78 -10.18
N ILE A 100 2.04 5.50 -9.80
CA ILE A 100 2.15 5.06 -8.39
C ILE A 100 3.61 5.12 -7.91
N ILE A 101 4.57 5.00 -8.83
CA ILE A 101 6.01 4.92 -8.56
C ILE A 101 6.64 6.32 -8.53
N ASP A 102 6.16 7.23 -9.39
CA ASP A 102 6.61 8.62 -9.52
C ASP A 102 6.31 9.48 -8.29
#